data_AF-A0A0C1VMH3-F1
#
_entry.id   AF-A0A0C1VMH3-F1
#
_cell.length_a   1.000
_cell.length_b   1.000
_cell.length_c   1.000
_cell.angle_alpha   90.00
_cell.angle_beta   90.00
_cell.angle_gamma   90.00
#
_symmetry.space_group_name_H-M   'P 1'
#
loop_
_entity.id
_entity.type
_entity.pdbx_description
1 polymer ?
#
loop_
_entity_poly.entity_id
_entity_poly.type
_entity_poly.pdbx_seq_one_letter_code
_entity_poly.pdbx_strand_id
1 'polypeptide(L)'
;DRPETLFYLDPPYVPDTRINGKYEHEMTIEEHMDMVDSLLGIEGKAVLSGYAHPVYEPLEAAGWKRIDIEVIATSSKTRTKRTECLWISPSCDRPKLTIEEPTQDNLTNRQAAAYRVHKARTEDSEAKIIEAIKILKRIGKKVTKAEVARMTGISRVQISRRYSHLF
;
A
#
# COMPACT_ATOMS: atom_id res chain seq x y z
N ASP A 1 -11.72 5.67 22.54
CA ASP A 1 -10.67 6.03 21.55
C ASP A 1 -11.06 7.36 20.88
N ARG A 2 -10.55 7.75 19.71
CA ARG A 2 -10.95 9.00 19.03
C ARG A 2 -11.18 8.74 17.53
N PRO A 3 -12.17 9.37 16.87
CA PRO A 3 -12.48 9.16 15.45
C PRO A 3 -11.31 9.40 14.47
N GLU A 4 -10.33 10.23 14.86
CA GLU A 4 -9.17 10.55 14.03
C GLU A 4 -7.99 9.60 14.19
N THR A 5 -8.00 8.78 15.23
CA THR A 5 -6.94 7.81 15.48
C THR A 5 -7.08 6.64 14.51
N LEU A 6 -5.96 6.24 13.92
CA LEU A 6 -5.84 5.00 13.16
C LEU A 6 -5.00 4.01 13.96
N PHE A 7 -5.59 2.85 14.25
CA PHE A 7 -4.90 1.70 14.82
C PHE A 7 -4.48 0.76 13.69
N TYR A 8 -3.22 0.34 13.69
CA TYR A 8 -2.75 -0.74 12.84
C TYR A 8 -2.39 -1.92 13.74
N LEU A 9 -3.03 -3.06 13.52
CA LEU A 9 -2.86 -4.25 14.34
C LEU A 9 -2.21 -5.34 13.50
N ASP A 10 -1.11 -5.87 14.03
CA ASP A 10 -0.35 -6.98 13.45
C ASP A 10 -0.10 -8.05 14.53
N PRO A 11 -1.16 -8.77 14.96
CA PRO A 11 -1.04 -9.72 16.05
C PRO A 11 -0.21 -10.94 15.64
N PRO A 12 0.32 -11.72 16.60
CA PRO A 12 0.70 -13.10 16.37
C PRO A 12 -0.40 -13.82 15.54
N TYR A 13 -0.07 -14.26 14.32
CA TYR A 13 -1.09 -14.89 13.48
C TYR A 13 -1.55 -16.22 14.08
N VAL A 14 -2.83 -16.54 13.89
CA VAL A 14 -3.43 -17.80 14.36
C VAL A 14 -2.51 -18.98 14.01
N PRO A 15 -2.08 -19.81 14.99
CA PRO A 15 -1.08 -20.86 14.77
C PRO A 15 -1.41 -21.78 13.59
N ASP A 16 -2.66 -22.19 13.45
CA ASP A 16 -3.14 -23.13 12.42
C ASP A 16 -3.05 -22.56 10.99
N THR A 17 -2.91 -21.25 10.86
CA THR A 17 -2.77 -20.57 9.56
C THR A 17 -1.31 -20.43 9.11
N ARG A 18 -0.35 -20.80 9.97
CA ARG A 18 1.09 -20.71 9.69
C ARG A 18 1.67 -22.06 9.32
N ILE A 19 2.60 -22.06 8.34
CA ILE A 19 3.31 -23.28 7.92
C ILE A 19 4.43 -23.65 8.91
N ASN A 20 5.14 -22.64 9.44
CA ASN A 20 6.29 -22.78 10.33
C ASN A 20 6.44 -21.50 11.16
N GLY A 21 7.12 -21.61 12.30
CA GLY A 21 7.44 -20.49 13.18
C GLY A 21 6.51 -20.39 14.38
N LYS A 22 7.04 -19.86 15.48
CA LYS A 22 6.30 -19.52 16.70
C LYS A 22 6.64 -18.09 17.07
N TYR A 23 5.66 -17.33 17.53
CA TYR A 23 5.91 -16.07 18.19
C TYR A 23 6.38 -16.37 19.62
N GLU A 24 7.21 -15.49 20.18
CA GLU A 24 7.68 -15.62 21.57
C GLU A 24 6.53 -15.48 22.56
N HIS A 25 5.55 -14.63 22.22
CA HIS A 25 4.28 -14.47 22.90
C HIS A 25 3.19 -14.76 21.87
N GLU A 26 2.51 -15.90 22.03
CA GLU A 26 1.40 -16.31 21.17
C GLU A 26 0.09 -15.70 21.65
N MET A 27 -0.88 -15.61 20.74
CA MET A 27 -2.26 -15.34 21.08
C MET A 27 -3.10 -16.61 20.99
N THR A 28 -3.96 -16.83 21.98
CA THR A 28 -4.99 -17.88 21.90
C THR A 28 -6.12 -17.44 20.99
N ILE A 29 -6.97 -18.39 20.56
CA ILE A 29 -8.16 -18.07 19.76
C ILE A 29 -9.10 -17.14 20.53
N GLU A 30 -9.22 -17.32 21.83
CA GLU A 30 -10.03 -16.48 22.71
C GLU A 30 -9.49 -15.05 22.76
N GLU A 31 -8.17 -14.87 22.84
CA GLU A 31 -7.56 -13.53 22.77
C GLU A 31 -7.76 -12.87 21.40
N HIS A 32 -7.78 -13.65 20.32
CA HIS A 32 -8.16 -13.14 19.00
C HIS A 32 -9.64 -12.73 18.95
N MET A 33 -10.54 -13.47 19.59
CA MET A 33 -11.96 -13.13 19.69
C MET A 33 -12.14 -11.84 20.49
N ASP A 34 -11.50 -11.71 21.65
CA ASP A 34 -11.57 -10.51 22.49
C ASP A 34 -11.04 -9.26 21.75
N MET A 35 -9.98 -9.44 20.95
CA MET A 35 -9.47 -8.38 20.07
C MET A 35 -10.50 -8.00 19.01
N VAL A 36 -11.13 -8.97 18.35
CA VAL A 36 -12.17 -8.71 17.33
C VAL A 36 -13.37 -7.98 17.94
N ASP A 37 -13.84 -8.41 19.10
CA ASP A 37 -14.94 -7.74 19.82
C ASP A 37 -14.57 -6.30 20.18
N SER A 38 -13.32 -6.07 20.61
CA SER A 38 -12.82 -4.72 20.87
C SER A 38 -12.80 -3.86 19.60
N LEU A 39 -12.36 -4.42 18.47
CA LEU A 39 -12.31 -3.74 17.18
C LEU A 39 -13.69 -3.39 16.63
N LEU A 40 -14.70 -4.22 16.90
CA LEU A 40 -16.09 -3.93 16.52
C LEU A 40 -16.68 -2.75 17.29
N GLY A 41 -16.15 -2.43 18.47
CA GLY A 41 -16.64 -1.36 19.33
C GLY A 41 -15.90 -0.01 19.22
N ILE A 42 -14.87 0.12 18.39
CA ILE A 42 -14.07 1.36 18.31
C ILE A 42 -14.82 2.49 17.61
N GLU A 43 -14.62 3.73 18.05
CA GLU A 43 -15.09 4.93 17.34
C GLU A 43 -14.12 5.38 16.22
N GLY A 44 -12.87 4.98 16.34
CA GLY A 44 -11.73 5.33 15.50
C GLY A 44 -11.62 4.46 14.27
N LYS A 45 -10.45 4.50 13.65
CA LYS A 45 -10.13 3.75 12.44
C LYS A 45 -9.23 2.59 12.79
N ALA A 46 -9.39 1.46 12.12
CA ALA A 46 -8.51 0.32 12.31
C ALA A 46 -8.22 -0.43 11.01
N VAL A 47 -7.01 -0.97 10.96
CA VAL A 47 -6.57 -1.96 9.96
C VAL A 47 -5.96 -3.12 10.71
N LEU A 48 -6.41 -4.34 10.40
CA LEU A 48 -5.89 -5.58 10.96
C LEU A 48 -5.20 -6.40 9.85
N SER A 49 -3.97 -6.84 10.07
CA SER A 49 -3.28 -7.83 9.23
C SER A 49 -3.38 -9.24 9.79
N GLY A 50 -3.47 -10.23 8.89
CA GLY A 50 -3.47 -11.63 9.26
C GLY A 50 -3.66 -12.58 8.08
N TYR A 51 -3.86 -13.86 8.38
CA TYR A 51 -4.34 -14.85 7.42
C TYR A 51 -5.85 -15.05 7.59
N ALA A 52 -6.53 -15.39 6.48
CA ALA A 52 -7.94 -15.70 6.51
C ALA A 52 -8.24 -16.79 7.54
N HIS A 53 -9.13 -16.49 8.48
CA HIS A 53 -9.51 -17.39 9.56
C HIS A 53 -10.94 -17.06 10.03
N PRO A 54 -11.77 -18.05 10.41
CA PRO A 54 -13.15 -17.81 10.85
C PRO A 54 -13.31 -16.80 11.99
N VAL A 55 -12.29 -16.69 12.86
CA VAL A 55 -12.30 -15.72 13.97
C VAL A 55 -12.47 -14.26 13.51
N TYR A 56 -12.13 -13.94 12.26
CA TYR A 56 -12.24 -12.60 11.69
C TYR A 56 -13.52 -12.36 10.88
N GLU A 57 -14.34 -13.40 10.64
CA GLU A 57 -15.62 -13.27 9.93
C GLU A 57 -16.57 -12.21 10.54
N PRO A 58 -16.64 -12.01 11.87
CA PRO A 58 -17.45 -10.95 12.46
C PRO A 58 -17.11 -9.54 11.96
N LEU A 59 -15.83 -9.27 11.63
CA LEU A 59 -15.41 -7.98 11.07
C LEU A 59 -16.05 -7.77 9.68
N GLU A 60 -15.99 -8.78 8.81
CA GLU A 60 -16.59 -8.73 7.47
C GLU A 60 -18.11 -8.58 7.56
N ALA A 61 -18.76 -9.29 8.49
CA ALA A 61 -20.19 -9.16 8.76
C ALA A 61 -20.57 -7.75 9.25
N ALA A 62 -19.68 -7.07 9.98
CA ALA A 62 -19.83 -5.68 10.39
C ALA A 62 -19.46 -4.65 9.30
N GLY A 63 -19.21 -5.10 8.07
CA GLY A 63 -18.94 -4.24 6.91
C GLY A 63 -17.47 -3.85 6.75
N TRP A 64 -16.54 -4.45 7.50
CA TRP A 64 -15.12 -4.26 7.24
C TRP A 64 -14.76 -4.81 5.86
N LYS A 65 -13.88 -4.10 5.17
CA LYS A 65 -13.42 -4.51 3.84
C LYS A 65 -12.16 -5.36 3.96
N ARG A 66 -12.20 -6.58 3.45
CA ARG A 66 -11.00 -7.43 3.30
C ARG A 66 -10.29 -7.17 1.97
N ILE A 67 -8.96 -7.09 2.00
CA ILE A 67 -8.08 -7.03 0.83
C ILE A 67 -7.09 -8.18 0.91
N ASP A 68 -7.01 -8.97 -0.16
CA ASP A 68 -6.11 -10.12 -0.27
C ASP A 68 -4.86 -9.75 -1.06
N ILE A 69 -3.70 -10.13 -0.51
CA ILE A 69 -2.39 -9.85 -1.07
C ILE A 69 -1.66 -11.18 -1.24
N GLU A 70 -1.46 -11.58 -2.50
CA GLU A 70 -0.62 -12.74 -2.81
C GLU A 70 0.86 -12.42 -2.55
N VAL A 71 1.45 -13.11 -1.58
CA VAL A 71 2.86 -13.00 -1.23
C VAL A 71 3.58 -14.30 -1.55
N ILE A 72 4.71 -14.19 -2.25
CA ILE A 72 5.62 -15.32 -2.46
C ILE A 72 6.62 -15.30 -1.30
N ALA A 73 6.51 -16.27 -0.38
CA ALA A 73 7.50 -16.43 0.67
C ALA A 73 8.83 -16.90 0.05
N THR A 74 9.86 -16.05 0.09
CA THR A 74 11.20 -16.35 -0.42
C THR A 74 12.09 -17.10 0.58
N SER A 75 11.65 -17.24 1.84
CA SER A 75 12.44 -17.80 2.94
C SER A 75 12.31 -19.32 3.11
N SER A 76 11.41 -20.00 2.41
CA SER A 76 11.30 -21.46 2.41
C SER A 76 11.89 -22.06 1.13
N LYS A 77 12.63 -23.18 1.26
CA LYS A 77 13.14 -23.98 0.12
C LYS A 77 12.04 -24.39 -0.87
N THR A 78 10.79 -24.33 -0.46
CA THR A 78 9.57 -24.45 -1.26
C THR A 78 8.92 -23.06 -1.41
N ARG A 79 8.66 -22.62 -2.64
CA ARG A 79 7.95 -21.37 -2.95
C ARG A 79 6.47 -21.51 -2.60
N THR A 80 6.13 -21.49 -1.32
CA THR A 80 4.74 -21.58 -0.90
C THR A 80 4.09 -20.21 -1.06
N LYS A 81 3.04 -20.15 -1.89
CA LYS A 81 2.19 -18.97 -1.99
C LYS A 81 1.46 -18.79 -0.67
N ARG A 82 1.43 -17.56 -0.15
CA ARG A 82 0.59 -17.18 0.98
C ARG A 82 -0.32 -16.04 0.54
N THR A 83 -1.54 -16.04 1.04
CA THR A 83 -2.48 -14.94 0.83
C THR A 83 -2.62 -14.22 2.15
N GLU A 84 -1.91 -13.10 2.29
CA GLU A 84 -2.07 -12.21 3.43
C GLU A 84 -3.34 -11.38 3.24
N CYS A 85 -4.06 -11.14 4.32
CA CYS A 85 -5.32 -10.44 4.34
C CYS A 85 -5.18 -9.17 5.18
N LEU A 86 -5.78 -8.07 4.69
CA LEU A 86 -5.99 -6.84 5.46
C LEU A 86 -7.48 -6.61 5.63
N TRP A 87 -7.95 -6.49 6.87
CA TRP A 87 -9.30 -6.02 7.17
C TRP A 87 -9.25 -4.54 7.51
N ILE A 88 -10.05 -3.73 6.82
CA ILE A 88 -10.08 -2.28 6.94
C ILE A 88 -11.45 -1.86 7.47
N SER A 89 -11.48 -1.11 8.57
CA SER A 89 -12.73 -0.67 9.19
C SER A 89 -13.53 0.26 8.27
N PRO A 90 -14.87 0.26 8.33
CA PRO A 90 -15.72 1.18 7.56
C PRO A 90 -15.37 2.66 7.80
N SER A 91 -14.91 2.99 9.01
CA SER A 91 -14.47 4.34 9.38
C SER A 91 -13.21 4.82 8.64
N CYS A 92 -12.49 3.93 7.94
CA CYS A 92 -11.39 4.29 7.03
C CYS A 92 -11.86 4.82 5.68
N ASP A 93 -13.14 4.63 5.31
CA ASP A 93 -13.67 5.04 4.02
C ASP A 93 -13.94 6.56 4.02
N ARG A 94 -12.86 7.34 4.09
CA ARG A 94 -12.93 8.78 3.84
C ARG A 94 -13.12 9.00 2.34
N PRO A 95 -13.97 9.98 1.94
CA PRO A 95 -13.99 10.42 0.54
C PRO A 95 -12.56 10.75 0.13
N LYS A 96 -12.18 10.35 -1.09
CA LYS A 96 -10.87 10.66 -1.67
C LYS A 96 -10.52 12.09 -1.29
N LEU A 97 -9.46 12.26 -0.51
CA LEU A 97 -8.89 13.57 -0.26
C LEU A 97 -8.71 14.19 -1.64
N THR A 98 -9.53 15.20 -1.92
CA THR A 98 -9.30 16.04 -3.08
C THR A 98 -8.10 16.85 -2.65
N ILE A 99 -6.92 16.33 -2.96
CA ILE A 99 -5.67 17.03 -2.69
C ILE A 99 -5.69 18.20 -3.66
N GLU A 100 -6.20 19.34 -3.23
CA GLU A 100 -6.00 20.59 -3.94
C GLU A 100 -4.49 20.80 -4.08
N GLU A 101 -4.05 21.19 -5.26
CA GLU A 101 -2.62 21.47 -5.47
C GLU A 101 -2.16 22.49 -4.42
N PRO A 102 -1.08 22.21 -3.68
CA PRO A 102 -0.56 23.15 -2.71
C PRO A 102 -0.25 24.50 -3.38
N THR A 103 -1.01 25.53 -3.03
CA THR A 103 -0.66 26.91 -3.37
C THR A 103 0.49 27.36 -2.46
N GLN A 104 1.38 28.24 -2.95
CA GLN A 104 2.54 28.71 -2.17
C GLN A 104 2.14 29.32 -0.82
N ASP A 105 0.93 29.85 -0.72
CA ASP A 105 0.40 30.54 0.46
C ASP A 105 0.02 29.60 1.62
N ASN A 106 -0.15 28.29 1.37
CA ASN A 106 -0.60 27.30 2.35
C ASN A 106 0.52 26.38 2.88
N LEU A 107 1.78 26.67 2.55
CA LEU A 107 2.92 25.83 2.91
C LEU A 107 3.84 26.55 3.90
N THR A 108 4.24 25.87 4.97
CA THR A 108 5.39 26.35 5.77
C THR A 108 6.64 26.46 4.86
N ASN A 109 7.59 27.34 5.19
CA ASN A 109 8.82 27.54 4.40
C ASN A 109 9.55 26.23 4.05
N ARG A 110 9.55 25.25 4.97
CA ARG A 110 10.12 23.92 4.77
C ARG A 110 9.32 23.08 3.77
N GLN A 111 7.99 23.10 3.87
CA GLN A 111 7.11 22.40 2.93
C GLN A 111 7.18 23.03 1.53
N ALA A 112 7.27 24.36 1.42
CA ALA A 112 7.42 25.06 0.15
C ALA A 112 8.75 24.73 -0.56
N ALA A 113 9.85 24.62 0.20
CA ALA A 113 11.13 24.17 -0.35
C ALA A 113 11.08 22.71 -0.85
N ALA A 114 10.51 21.81 -0.05
CA ALA A 114 10.35 20.40 -0.44
C ALA A 114 9.44 20.25 -1.67
N TYR A 115 8.34 21.00 -1.74
CA TYR A 115 7.43 21.02 -2.89
C TYR A 115 8.12 21.53 -4.15
N ARG A 116 8.88 22.64 -4.09
CA ARG A 116 9.65 23.16 -5.23
C ARG A 116 10.65 22.14 -5.77
N VAL A 117 11.40 21.48 -4.89
CA VAL A 117 12.36 20.44 -5.29
C VAL A 117 11.65 19.23 -5.89
N HIS A 118 10.53 18.80 -5.30
CA HIS A 118 9.75 17.68 -5.81
C HIS A 118 9.17 17.99 -7.20
N LYS A 119 8.54 19.16 -7.37
CA LYS A 119 7.97 19.63 -8.64
C LYS A 119 9.04 19.68 -9.73
N ALA A 120 10.18 20.31 -9.47
CA ALA A 120 11.28 20.37 -10.42
C ALA A 120 11.81 18.98 -10.82
N ARG A 121 11.90 18.03 -9.88
CA ARG A 121 12.33 16.65 -10.16
C ARG A 121 11.29 15.87 -10.98
N THR A 122 10.01 16.10 -10.72
CA THR A 122 8.92 15.48 -11.47
C THR A 122 8.93 16.00 -12.91
N GLU A 123 8.98 17.32 -13.11
CA GLU A 123 9.07 17.96 -14.43
C GLU A 123 10.28 17.47 -15.24
N ASP A 124 11.47 17.39 -14.63
CA ASP A 124 12.67 16.86 -15.28
C ASP A 124 12.52 15.37 -15.67
N SER A 125 11.91 14.57 -14.79
CA SER A 125 11.66 13.15 -15.07
C SER A 125 10.68 12.97 -16.23
N GLU A 126 9.59 13.75 -16.24
CA GLU A 126 8.58 13.72 -17.31
C GLU A 126 9.18 14.15 -18.65
N ALA A 127 9.96 15.22 -18.67
CA ALA A 127 10.65 15.69 -19.86
C ALA A 127 11.57 14.61 -20.46
N LYS A 128 12.38 13.94 -19.61
CA LYS A 128 13.25 12.84 -20.02
C LYS A 128 12.46 11.65 -20.60
N ILE A 129 11.34 11.28 -19.96
CA ILE A 129 10.49 10.19 -20.41
C ILE A 129 9.86 10.52 -21.77
N ILE A 130 9.28 11.71 -21.91
CA ILE A 130 8.67 12.18 -23.15
C ILE A 130 9.70 12.20 -24.28
N GLU A 131 10.91 12.69 -24.02
CA GLU A 131 11.96 12.73 -25.04
C GLU A 131 12.43 11.33 -25.44
N ALA A 132 12.62 10.42 -24.49
CA ALA A 132 12.93 9.02 -24.79
C ALA A 132 11.83 8.35 -25.64
N ILE A 133 10.56 8.61 -25.34
CA ILE A 133 9.43 8.12 -26.13
C ILE A 133 9.47 8.68 -27.56
N LYS A 134 9.72 9.99 -27.72
CA LYS A 134 9.86 10.63 -29.04
C LYS A 134 11.00 10.02 -29.85
N ILE A 135 12.16 9.80 -29.23
CA ILE A 135 13.31 9.17 -29.87
C ILE A 135 12.96 7.75 -30.34
N LEU A 136 12.32 6.94 -29.48
CA LEU A 136 11.90 5.58 -29.83
C LEU A 136 10.94 5.55 -31.02
N LYS A 137 9.96 6.46 -31.04
CA LYS A 137 9.04 6.63 -32.17
C LYS A 137 9.79 7.00 -33.45
N ARG A 138 10.75 7.94 -33.37
CA ARG A 138 11.55 8.41 -34.52
C ARG A 138 12.38 7.30 -35.16
N ILE A 139 12.97 6.42 -34.35
CA ILE A 139 13.80 5.30 -34.84
C ILE A 139 12.97 4.05 -35.19
N GLY A 140 11.63 4.12 -35.18
CA GLY A 140 10.75 3.00 -35.48
C GLY A 140 10.78 1.85 -34.45
N LYS A 141 11.30 2.09 -33.25
CA LYS A 141 11.40 1.07 -32.20
C LYS A 141 10.13 1.09 -31.34
N LYS A 142 9.66 -0.10 -30.95
CA LYS A 142 8.51 -0.25 -30.06
C LYS A 142 8.74 0.48 -28.74
N VAL A 143 7.85 1.41 -28.40
CA VAL A 143 7.90 2.13 -27.11
C VAL A 143 7.45 1.18 -26.01
N THR A 144 8.37 0.84 -25.10
CA THR A 144 8.07 0.05 -23.91
C THR A 144 8.63 0.73 -22.67
N LYS A 145 7.98 0.55 -21.52
CA LYS A 145 8.46 1.10 -20.23
C LYS A 145 9.87 0.61 -19.89
N ALA A 146 10.25 -0.60 -20.32
CA ALA A 146 11.58 -1.14 -20.14
C ALA A 146 12.64 -0.42 -20.99
N GLU A 147 12.29 -0.06 -22.23
CA GLU A 147 13.19 0.67 -23.12
C GLU A 147 13.41 2.10 -22.65
N VAL A 148 12.33 2.78 -22.25
CA VAL A 148 12.40 4.13 -21.69
C VAL A 148 13.18 4.15 -20.39
N ALA A 149 13.03 3.14 -19.52
CA ALA A 149 13.84 3.01 -18.32
C ALA A 149 15.34 2.94 -18.64
N ARG A 150 15.71 2.18 -19.69
CA ARG A 150 17.11 2.04 -20.12
C ARG A 150 17.67 3.36 -20.66
N MET A 151 16.87 4.13 -21.39
CA MET A 151 17.30 5.40 -21.97
C MET A 151 17.39 6.54 -20.96
N THR A 152 16.50 6.56 -19.96
CA THR A 152 16.39 7.67 -19.01
C THR A 152 17.15 7.45 -17.70
N GLY A 153 17.53 6.21 -17.39
CA GLY A 153 18.06 5.81 -16.09
C GLY A 153 17.00 5.76 -14.99
N ILE A 154 15.74 6.10 -15.28
CA ILE A 154 14.63 6.03 -14.32
C ILE A 154 14.17 4.58 -14.23
N SER A 155 13.97 4.08 -13.00
CA SER A 155 13.58 2.69 -12.80
C SER A 155 12.24 2.37 -13.49
N ARG A 156 12.14 1.18 -14.11
CA ARG A 156 10.92 0.71 -14.75
C ARG A 156 9.71 0.67 -13.79
N VAL A 157 9.96 0.37 -12.52
CA VAL A 157 8.94 0.36 -11.45
C VAL A 157 8.40 1.76 -11.22
N GLN A 158 9.28 2.76 -11.10
CA GLN A 158 8.88 4.16 -10.94
C GLN A 158 8.09 4.67 -12.15
N ILE A 159 8.54 4.37 -13.38
CA ILE A 159 7.80 4.69 -14.61
C ILE A 159 6.40 4.07 -14.57
N SER A 160 6.29 2.80 -14.16
CA SER A 160 5.01 2.10 -14.12
C SER A 160 4.08 2.64 -13.04
N ARG A 161 4.60 3.05 -11.89
CA ARG A 161 3.78 3.55 -10.76
C ARG A 161 3.36 5.01 -10.92
N ARG A 162 4.24 5.86 -11.46
CA ARG A 162 4.05 7.33 -11.45
C ARG A 162 3.82 7.95 -12.83
N TYR A 163 4.38 7.35 -13.88
CA TYR A 163 4.43 7.95 -15.22
C TYR A 163 3.74 7.09 -16.29
N SER A 164 2.84 6.19 -15.88
CA SER A 164 2.12 5.32 -16.82
C SER A 164 1.25 6.08 -17.80
N HIS A 165 0.81 7.29 -17.45
CA HIS A 165 -0.02 8.15 -18.28
C HIS A 165 0.72 8.79 -19.46
N LEU A 166 2.07 8.72 -19.51
CA LEU A 166 2.88 9.27 -20.60
C LEU A 166 3.03 8.33 -21.80
N PHE A 167 2.58 7.08 -21.68
CA PHE A 167 2.70 6.02 -22.69
C PHE A 167 1.36 5.78 -23.38
#